data_AF-A0A1C5WT16-F1
#
_entry.id   AF-A0A1C5WT16-F1
#
_cell.length_a   1.000
_cell.length_b   1.000
_cell.length_c   1.000
_cell.angle_alpha   90.00
_cell.angle_beta   90.00
_cell.angle_gamma   90.00
#
_symmetry.space_group_name_H-M   'P 1'
#
loop_
_entity.id
_entity.type
_entity.pdbx_description
1 polymer ?
#
loop_
_entity_poly.entity_id
_entity_poly.type
_entity_poly.pdbx_seq_one_letter_code
_entity_poly.pdbx_strand_id
1 'polypeptide(L)'
;MASVLRPSTLEHYRSDMEHHVKSYLGRKMLTQITASDLRKLYNNLKKQGRAHSRPGQNRGLSTTTVHGTHATLPYALKSAVNQPLLPHNPAGHVEPPKVAHKSMTILNDEVLDIFLSAVEQASSGRASSTRN
;
A
#
# COMPACT_ATOMS: atom_id res chain seq x y z
N MET A 1 18.57 -14.55 14.55
CA MET A 1 17.19 -14.77 15.01
C MET A 1 16.24 -14.43 13.87
N ALA A 2 15.63 -15.44 13.25
CA ALA A 2 14.63 -15.21 12.21
C ALA A 2 13.34 -14.76 12.89
N SER A 3 13.02 -13.47 12.78
CA SER A 3 11.70 -12.96 13.16
C SER A 3 10.69 -13.67 12.27
N VAL A 4 9.85 -14.53 12.86
CA VAL A 4 8.75 -15.20 12.15
C VAL A 4 7.73 -14.11 11.82
N LEU A 5 7.94 -13.46 10.68
CA LEU A 5 7.06 -12.42 10.16
C LEU A 5 5.66 -13.00 10.01
N ARG A 6 4.63 -12.26 10.41
CA ARG A 6 3.25 -12.71 10.21
C ARG A 6 2.99 -12.94 8.71
N PRO A 7 2.29 -14.03 8.33
CA PRO A 7 2.03 -14.33 6.93
C PRO A 7 1.39 -13.17 6.16
N SER A 8 0.44 -12.45 6.79
CA SER A 8 -0.22 -11.28 6.19
C SER A 8 0.73 -10.13 5.91
N THR A 9 1.72 -9.90 6.78
CA THR A 9 2.75 -8.87 6.56
C THR A 9 3.66 -9.26 5.39
N LEU A 10 4.01 -10.55 5.28
CA LEU A 10 4.83 -11.06 4.19
C LEU A 10 4.12 -10.92 2.85
N GLU A 11 2.83 -11.29 2.80
CA GLU A 11 1.96 -11.13 1.64
C GLU A 11 1.89 -9.66 1.20
N HIS A 12 1.72 -8.75 2.16
CA HIS A 12 1.68 -7.32 1.87
C HIS A 12 2.99 -6.83 1.24
N TYR A 13 4.15 -7.19 1.80
CA TYR A 13 5.44 -6.84 1.22
C TYR A 13 5.63 -7.42 -0.18
N ARG A 14 5.24 -8.68 -0.40
CA ARG A 14 5.31 -9.31 -1.73
C ARG A 14 4.44 -8.58 -2.74
N SER A 15 3.19 -8.29 -2.39
CA SER A 15 2.27 -7.56 -3.25
C SER A 15 2.81 -6.18 -3.61
N ASP A 16 3.33 -5.44 -2.62
CA ASP A 16 3.93 -4.12 -2.85
C ASP A 16 5.12 -4.20 -3.81
N MET A 17 5.99 -5.19 -3.66
CA MET A 17 7.16 -5.35 -4.53
C MET A 17 6.76 -5.75 -5.96
N GLU A 18 5.87 -6.72 -6.13
CA GLU A 18 5.46 -7.23 -7.45
C GLU A 18 4.64 -6.20 -8.24
N HIS A 19 3.65 -5.55 -7.61
CA HIS A 19 2.75 -4.66 -8.33
C HIS A 19 3.28 -3.22 -8.46
N HIS A 20 4.03 -2.73 -7.47
CA HIS A 20 4.42 -1.31 -7.42
C HIS A 20 5.89 -1.09 -7.77
N VAL A 21 6.80 -1.90 -7.23
CA VAL A 21 8.23 -1.69 -7.44
C VAL A 21 8.68 -2.29 -8.78
N LYS A 22 8.34 -3.55 -9.05
CA LYS A 22 8.76 -4.28 -10.25
C LYS A 22 8.14 -3.70 -11.53
N SER A 23 6.92 -3.19 -11.46
CA SER A 23 6.26 -2.54 -12.60
C SER A 23 7.01 -1.31 -13.12
N TYR A 24 7.72 -0.59 -12.24
CA TYR A 24 8.47 0.62 -12.61
C TYR A 24 9.98 0.37 -12.72
N LEU A 25 10.59 -0.27 -11.72
CA LEU A 25 12.04 -0.48 -11.63
C LEU A 25 12.49 -1.82 -12.18
N GLY A 26 11.59 -2.79 -12.38
CA GLY A 26 11.96 -4.15 -12.79
C GLY A 26 12.56 -4.25 -14.20
N ARG A 27 12.41 -3.21 -15.03
CA ARG A 27 13.06 -3.12 -16.36
C ARG A 27 14.45 -2.52 -16.32
N LYS A 28 14.84 -1.90 -15.20
CA LYS A 28 16.16 -1.28 -15.04
C LYS A 28 17.11 -2.27 -14.38
N MET A 29 18.39 -2.23 -14.80
CA MET A 29 19.44 -2.95 -14.07
C MET A 29 19.56 -2.38 -12.66
N LEU A 30 19.79 -3.26 -11.69
CA LEU A 30 19.92 -2.90 -10.28
C LEU A 30 20.93 -1.77 -10.07
N THR A 31 22.09 -1.83 -10.74
CA THR A 31 23.18 -0.84 -10.68
C THR A 31 22.84 0.53 -11.26
N GLN A 32 21.76 0.64 -12.04
CA GLN A 32 21.30 1.89 -12.66
C GLN A 32 20.17 2.55 -11.87
N ILE A 33 19.72 1.95 -10.76
CA ILE A 33 18.65 2.51 -9.93
C ILE A 33 19.22 3.70 -9.15
N THR A 34 18.67 4.88 -9.40
CA THR A 34 19.07 6.12 -8.73
C THR A 34 18.03 6.60 -7.72
N ALA A 35 18.43 7.51 -6.81
CA ALA A 35 17.51 8.19 -5.91
C ALA A 35 16.38 8.94 -6.67
N SER A 36 16.70 9.48 -7.85
CA SER A 36 15.73 10.14 -8.74
C SER A 36 14.68 9.17 -9.26
N ASP A 37 15.05 7.92 -9.54
CA ASP A 37 14.11 6.88 -9.97
C ASP A 37 13.14 6.49 -8.87
N LEU A 38 13.63 6.40 -7.62
CA LEU A 38 12.78 6.17 -6.45
C LEU A 38 11.77 7.32 -6.25
N ARG A 39 12.22 8.56 -6.44
CA ARG A 39 11.32 9.74 -6.36
C ARG A 39 10.25 9.71 -7.45
N LYS A 40 10.63 9.34 -8.68
CA LYS A 40 9.70 9.17 -9.79
C LYS A 40 8.73 8.01 -9.54
N LEU A 41 9.19 6.90 -8.98
CA LEU A 41 8.36 5.79 -8.54
C LEU A 41 7.29 6.28 -7.56
N TYR A 42 7.68 6.95 -6.47
CA TYR A 42 6.70 7.43 -5.48
C TYR A 42 5.69 8.42 -6.06
N ASN A 43 6.14 9.33 -6.94
CA ASN A 43 5.25 10.25 -7.63
C ASN A 43 4.28 9.53 -8.58
N ASN A 44 4.75 8.48 -9.26
CA ASN A 44 3.91 7.64 -10.11
C ASN A 44 2.88 6.87 -9.27
N LEU A 45 3.29 6.26 -8.17
CA LEU A 45 2.40 5.54 -7.26
C LEU A 45 1.29 6.44 -6.70
N LYS A 46 1.62 7.69 -6.34
CA LYS A 46 0.64 8.69 -5.91
C LYS A 46 -0.35 9.08 -7.01
N LYS A 47 0.04 9.05 -8.28
CA LYS A 47 -0.82 9.45 -9.42
C LYS A 47 -1.65 8.28 -9.98
N GLN A 48 -1.04 7.12 -10.13
CA GLN A 48 -1.59 5.99 -10.87
C GLN A 48 -1.10 4.62 -10.37
N GLY A 49 -0.75 4.50 -9.09
CA GLY A 49 -0.21 3.25 -8.54
C GLY A 49 -1.21 2.09 -8.42
N ARG A 50 -2.51 2.29 -8.63
CA ARG A 50 -3.51 1.21 -8.65
C ARG A 50 -3.50 0.49 -10.00
N ALA A 51 -3.07 -0.77 -10.00
CA ALA A 51 -3.10 -1.65 -11.17
C ALA A 51 -4.55 -1.87 -11.70
N HIS A 52 -5.51 -2.03 -10.80
CA HIS A 52 -6.93 -2.19 -11.13
C HIS A 52 -7.75 -1.12 -10.41
N SER A 53 -8.14 -0.08 -11.14
CA SER A 53 -9.00 0.99 -10.62
C SER A 53 -10.45 0.73 -11.02
N ARG A 54 -11.39 0.88 -10.09
CA ARG A 54 -12.82 0.80 -10.39
C ARG A 54 -13.30 2.08 -11.12
N PRO A 55 -14.39 2.03 -11.91
CA PRO A 55 -14.99 3.23 -12.49
C PRO A 55 -15.27 4.28 -11.41
N GLY A 56 -14.83 5.53 -11.62
CA GLY A 56 -14.98 6.63 -10.66
C GLY A 56 -13.99 6.66 -9.49
N GLN A 57 -13.13 5.64 -9.35
CA GLN A 57 -12.11 5.61 -8.30
C GLN A 57 -10.83 6.33 -8.74
N ASN A 58 -10.20 7.07 -7.82
CA ASN A 58 -8.88 7.65 -8.05
C ASN A 58 -7.86 6.54 -8.36
N ARG A 59 -7.03 6.73 -9.39
CA ARG A 59 -5.99 5.78 -9.81
C ARG A 59 -4.76 5.77 -8.91
N GLY A 60 -4.57 6.80 -8.09
CA GLY A 60 -3.43 6.95 -7.18
C GLY A 60 -3.54 6.13 -5.89
N LEU A 61 -2.42 5.64 -5.39
CA LEU A 61 -2.33 5.04 -4.05
C LEU A 61 -2.36 6.11 -2.95
N SER A 62 -2.81 5.70 -1.76
CA SER A 62 -2.76 6.58 -0.58
C SER A 62 -1.32 6.84 -0.17
N THR A 63 -1.08 7.97 0.51
CA THR A 63 0.25 8.32 1.03
C THR A 63 0.77 7.27 2.00
N THR A 64 -0.11 6.66 2.80
CA THR A 64 0.22 5.55 3.70
C THR A 64 0.75 4.32 2.96
N THR A 65 0.10 3.90 1.86
CA THR A 65 0.57 2.74 1.09
C THR A 65 1.92 3.03 0.43
N VAL A 66 2.10 4.23 -0.16
CA VAL A 66 3.39 4.64 -0.74
C VAL A 66 4.49 4.69 0.33
N HIS A 67 4.15 5.11 1.55
CA HIS A 67 5.07 5.07 2.68
C HIS A 67 5.46 3.64 3.08
N GLY A 68 4.52 2.69 3.08
CA GLY A 68 4.81 1.28 3.32
C GLY A 68 5.80 0.68 2.31
N THR A 69 5.60 0.98 1.02
CA THR A 69 6.56 0.61 -0.03
C THR A 69 7.93 1.25 0.19
N HIS A 70 7.97 2.54 0.56
CA HIS A 70 9.20 3.23 0.90
C HIS A 70 9.88 2.66 2.15
N ALA A 71 9.14 2.20 3.16
CA ALA A 71 9.75 1.63 4.36
C ALA A 71 10.47 0.30 4.07
N THR A 72 9.97 -0.47 3.10
CA THR A 72 10.49 -1.82 2.78
C THR A 72 11.68 -1.78 1.81
N LEU A 73 11.63 -0.88 0.82
CA LEU A 73 12.61 -0.83 -0.26
C LEU A 73 14.07 -0.54 0.16
N PRO A 74 14.37 0.36 1.12
CA PRO A 74 15.71 0.61 1.63
C PRO A 74 16.35 -0.64 2.23
N TYR A 75 15.58 -1.51 2.89
CA TYR A 75 16.09 -2.76 3.45
C TYR A 75 16.46 -3.77 2.36
N ALA A 76 15.61 -3.88 1.33
CA ALA A 76 15.92 -4.71 0.16
C ALA A 76 17.20 -4.23 -0.55
N LEU A 77 17.34 -2.92 -0.77
CA LEU A 77 18.53 -2.33 -1.38
C LEU A 77 19.77 -2.45 -0.48
N LYS A 78 19.61 -2.36 0.84
CA LYS A 78 20.70 -2.59 1.80
C LYS A 78 21.22 -4.02 1.72
N SER A 79 20.34 -5.01 1.52
CA SER A 79 20.76 -6.40 1.29
C SER A 79 21.60 -6.53 0.01
N ALA A 80 21.24 -5.80 -1.06
CA ALA A 80 22.03 -5.78 -2.30
C ALA A 80 23.41 -5.13 -2.12
N VAL A 81 23.52 -4.08 -1.31
CA VAL A 81 24.81 -3.48 -0.94
C VAL A 81 25.67 -4.44 -0.12
N ASN A 82 25.07 -5.16 0.84
CA ASN A 82 25.78 -6.15 1.65
C ASN A 82 26.30 -7.36 0.85
N GLN A 83 25.71 -7.64 -0.32
CA GLN A 83 26.09 -8.72 -1.23
C GLN A 83 27.00 -8.24 -2.40
N PRO A 84 27.78 -7.18 -2.16
CA PRO A 84 28.41 -6.31 -3.17
C PRO A 84 27.74 -6.13 -4.55
N LEU A 85 26.41 -6.26 -4.66
CA LEU A 85 25.70 -6.08 -5.93
C LEU A 85 25.50 -4.61 -6.27
N LEU A 86 25.57 -3.75 -5.25
CA LEU A 86 25.45 -2.30 -5.35
C LEU A 86 26.58 -1.62 -4.57
N PRO A 87 27.19 -0.55 -5.11
CA PRO A 87 28.24 0.20 -4.41
C PRO A 87 27.69 1.05 -3.25
N HIS A 88 26.44 1.53 -3.35
CA HIS A 88 25.79 2.33 -2.31
C HIS A 88 24.27 2.15 -2.39
N ASN A 89 23.56 2.51 -1.31
CA ASN A 89 22.10 2.40 -1.26
C ASN A 89 21.44 3.68 -1.81
N PRO A 90 20.78 3.65 -2.98
CA PRO A 90 20.16 4.83 -3.57
C PRO A 90 18.97 5.36 -2.74
N ALA A 91 18.37 4.54 -1.88
CA ALA A 91 17.27 4.96 -1.02
C ALA A 91 17.72 5.81 0.19
N GLY A 92 19.02 5.83 0.52
CA GLY A 92 19.54 6.64 1.62
C GLY A 92 19.44 8.16 1.38
N HIS A 93 19.24 8.58 0.13
CA HIS A 93 19.15 10.00 -0.27
C HIS A 93 17.71 10.43 -0.60
N VAL A 94 16.71 9.62 -0.23
CA VAL A 94 15.30 9.90 -0.56
C VAL A 94 14.49 10.07 0.72
N GLU A 95 13.98 11.27 0.92
CA GLU A 95 13.06 11.58 2.02
C GLU A 95 11.80 10.71 1.96
N PRO A 96 11.36 10.14 3.09
CA PRO A 96 10.14 9.34 3.14
C PRO A 96 8.92 10.21 2.75
N PRO A 97 7.96 9.64 1.99
CA PRO A 97 6.74 10.35 1.67
C PRO A 97 5.95 10.63 2.95
N LYS A 98 5.61 11.91 3.17
CA LYS A 98 4.80 12.34 4.32
C LYS A 98 3.43 11.67 4.29
N VAL A 99 3.06 11.04 5.40
CA VAL A 99 1.74 10.45 5.60
C VAL A 99 0.82 11.53 6.16
N ALA A 100 -0.33 11.73 5.51
CA ALA A 100 -1.37 12.59 6.04
C ALA A 100 -2.26 11.76 6.95
N HIS A 101 -2.24 12.03 8.25
CA HIS A 101 -3.10 11.35 9.20
C HIS A 101 -4.51 11.94 9.10
N LYS A 102 -5.47 11.15 8.61
CA LYS A 102 -6.88 11.51 8.69
C LYS A 102 -7.37 11.17 10.10
N SER A 103 -7.99 12.13 10.79
CA SER A 103 -8.65 11.87 12.06
C SER A 103 -9.74 10.82 11.88
N MET A 104 -9.74 9.82 12.76
CA MET A 104 -10.81 8.82 12.80
C MET A 104 -12.04 9.45 13.42
N THR A 105 -13.18 9.36 12.75
CA THR A 105 -14.47 9.74 13.33
C THR A 105 -14.95 8.61 14.25
N ILE A 106 -15.29 8.96 15.48
CA ILE A 106 -15.88 8.04 16.46
C ILE A 106 -17.37 7.94 16.15
N LEU A 107 -17.92 6.72 16.22
CA LEU A 107 -19.36 6.52 16.15
C LEU A 107 -19.98 7.02 17.46
N ASN A 108 -20.74 8.10 17.40
CA ASN A 108 -21.49 8.61 18.55
C ASN A 108 -22.77 7.77 18.77
N ASP A 109 -23.42 7.96 19.92
CA ASP A 109 -24.60 7.18 20.31
C ASP A 109 -25.75 7.30 19.30
N GLU A 110 -25.99 8.51 18.78
CA GLU A 110 -27.04 8.78 17.79
C GLU A 110 -26.80 8.04 16.46
N VAL A 111 -25.56 8.05 15.95
CA VAL A 111 -25.24 7.35 14.69
C VAL A 111 -25.15 5.84 14.93
N LEU A 112 -24.84 5.39 16.15
CA LEU A 112 -24.91 3.98 16.53
C LEU A 112 -26.35 3.46 16.49
N ASP A 113 -27.31 4.19 17.05
CA ASP A 113 -28.73 3.82 17.02
C ASP A 113 -29.27 3.73 15.58
N ILE A 114 -28.92 4.72 14.74
CA ILE A 114 -29.24 4.71 13.30
C ILE A 114 -28.63 3.50 12.61
N PHE A 115 -27.36 3.16 12.92
CA PHE A 115 -26.69 2.01 12.34
C PHE A 115 -27.36 0.69 12.74
N LEU A 116 -27.65 0.51 14.03
CA LEU A 116 -28.30 -0.71 14.54
C LEU A 116 -29.69 -0.90 13.94
N SER A 117 -30.49 0.17 13.89
CA SER A 117 -31.81 0.17 13.24
C SER A 117 -31.74 -0.25 11.77
N ALA A 118 -30.71 0.21 11.03
CA ALA A 118 -30.51 -0.17 9.64
C ALA A 118 -30.09 -1.65 9.47
N VAL A 119 -29.30 -2.20 10.41
CA VAL A 119 -28.91 -3.62 10.40
C VAL A 119 -30.13 -4.53 10.63
N GLU A 120 -31.00 -4.18 11.57
CA GLU A 120 -32.23 -4.96 11.85
C GLU A 120 -33.16 -5.03 10.63
N GLN A 121 -33.37 -3.90 9.95
CA GLN A 121 -34.17 -3.84 8.72
C GLN A 121 -33.56 -4.68 7.58
N ALA A 122 -32.23 -4.63 7.42
CA ALA A 122 -31.53 -5.42 6.40
C ALA A 122 -31.56 -6.93 6.68
N SER A 123 -31.57 -7.33 7.95
CA SER A 123 -31.68 -8.74 8.35
C SER A 123 -33.10 -9.30 8.16
N SER A 124 -34.11 -8.47 8.39
CA SER A 124 -35.53 -8.83 8.22
C SER A 124 -35.93 -8.91 6.73
N GLY A 125 -35.28 -8.15 5.84
CA GLY A 125 -35.53 -8.17 4.40
C GLY A 125 -35.01 -9.41 3.64
N ARG A 126 -34.17 -10.25 4.26
CA ARG A 126 -33.68 -11.50 3.64
C ARG A 126 -34.62 -12.70 3.81
N ALA A 127 -35.62 -12.62 4.70
CA ALA A 127 -36.55 -13.73 4.96
C ALA A 127 -37.68 -13.86 3.93
N SER A 128 -37.93 -12.83 3.10
CA SER A 128 -39.15 -12.76 2.26
C SER A 128 -38.94 -13.05 0.77
N SER A 129 -37.72 -13.40 0.33
CA SER A 129 -37.40 -13.59 -1.11
C SER A 129 -36.99 -15.03 -1.45
N THR A 130 -37.79 -16.02 -1.02
CA THR A 130 -37.78 -17.38 -1.58
C THR A 130 -39.21 -17.97 -1.60
N ARG A 131 -40.07 -17.44 -2.47
CA ARG A 131 -41.26 -18.16 -2.98
C ARG A 131 -41.85 -17.44 -4.19
N ASN A 132 -41.41 -17.84 -5.38
CA ASN A 132 -42.27 -18.35 -6.46
C ASN A 132 -41.40 -18.91 -7.58
#